data_AF-A0A165UE80-F1
#
_entry.id   AF-A0A165UE80-F1
#
_cell.length_a   1.000
_cell.length_b   1.000
_cell.length_c   1.000
_cell.angle_alpha   90.00
_cell.angle_beta   90.00
_cell.angle_gamma   90.00
#
_symmetry.space_group_name_H-M   'P 1'
#
loop_
_entity.id
_entity.type
_entity.pdbx_description
1 polymer ?
#
loop_
_entity_poly.entity_id
_entity_poly.type
_entity_poly.pdbx_seq_one_letter_code
_entity_poly.pdbx_strand_id
1 'polypeptide(L)'
;MLIDEFNEAFDSDLHMSDVDTMAGYLITALGMIPDEGEKLSFDVDNITLVSEEMEGSRILKIRVIFHDPEETEAEPEEERRYFRKEFEDDEPRR
;
A
#
# COMPACT_ATOMS: atom_id res chain seq x y z
N MET A 1 -5.88 -14.82 -2.89
CA MET A 1 -4.48 -15.26 -2.90
C MET A 1 -3.98 -15.17 -1.48
N LEU A 2 -3.48 -16.29 -0.97
CA LEU A 2 -2.79 -16.35 0.30
C LEU A 2 -1.41 -15.67 0.17
N ILE A 3 -0.84 -15.23 1.28
CA ILE A 3 0.52 -14.67 1.28
C ILE A 3 1.52 -15.74 0.82
N ASP A 4 1.41 -16.96 1.34
CA ASP A 4 2.29 -18.07 0.96
C ASP A 4 2.20 -18.38 -0.55
N GLU A 5 1.00 -18.36 -1.13
CA GLU A 5 0.79 -18.56 -2.58
C GLU A 5 1.43 -17.44 -3.40
N PHE A 6 1.40 -16.20 -2.90
CA PHE A 6 2.03 -15.06 -3.56
C PHE A 6 3.55 -15.20 -3.51
N ASN A 7 4.11 -15.53 -2.35
CA ASN A 7 5.54 -15.76 -2.16
C ASN A 7 6.07 -16.87 -3.07
N GLU A 8 5.37 -18.00 -3.14
CA GLU A 8 5.75 -19.10 -4.04
C GLU A 8 5.67 -18.69 -5.52
N ALA A 9 4.65 -17.91 -5.91
CA ALA A 9 4.45 -17.52 -7.30
C ALA A 9 5.44 -16.47 -7.80
N PHE A 10 5.91 -15.58 -6.93
CA PHE A 10 6.70 -14.40 -7.29
C PHE A 10 8.10 -14.37 -6.67
N ASP A 11 8.52 -15.44 -5.99
CA ASP A 11 9.82 -15.54 -5.30
C ASP A 11 10.04 -14.36 -4.33
N SER A 12 9.01 -14.07 -3.53
CA SER A 12 9.01 -13.00 -2.51
C SER A 12 8.98 -13.57 -1.09
N ASP A 13 9.23 -12.72 -0.09
CA ASP A 13 9.29 -13.10 1.33
C ASP A 13 8.36 -12.23 2.21
N LEU A 14 7.11 -12.03 1.75
CA LEU A 14 6.12 -11.28 2.53
C LEU A 14 5.67 -12.11 3.73
N HIS A 15 5.66 -11.52 4.93
CA HIS A 15 5.22 -12.22 6.14
C HIS A 15 4.44 -11.31 7.08
N MET A 16 3.36 -11.80 7.67
CA MET A 16 2.56 -11.06 8.65
C MET A 16 1.82 -12.01 9.60
N SER A 17 1.93 -11.77 10.91
CA SER A 17 1.26 -12.59 11.92
C SER A 17 -0.26 -12.42 11.85
N ASP A 18 -0.99 -13.53 12.02
CA ASP A 18 -2.47 -13.56 12.07
C ASP A 18 -3.18 -13.07 10.80
N VAL A 19 -2.47 -12.98 9.67
CA VAL A 19 -3.00 -12.52 8.39
C VAL A 19 -2.59 -13.49 7.29
N ASP A 20 -3.57 -14.11 6.65
CA ASP A 20 -3.28 -15.16 5.65
C ASP A 20 -3.34 -14.67 4.20
N THR A 21 -4.00 -13.54 3.91
CA THR A 21 -4.32 -13.11 2.54
C THR A 21 -3.63 -11.81 2.14
N MET A 22 -3.37 -11.64 0.84
CA MET A 22 -2.80 -10.38 0.32
C MET A 22 -3.68 -9.15 0.59
N ALA A 23 -5.01 -9.31 0.60
CA ALA A 23 -5.92 -8.23 0.95
C ALA A 23 -5.79 -7.84 2.44
N GLY A 24 -5.77 -8.83 3.33
CA GLY A 24 -5.55 -8.60 4.75
C GLY A 24 -4.18 -7.99 5.03
N TYR A 25 -3.15 -8.43 4.29
CA TYR A 25 -1.81 -7.89 4.38
C TYR A 25 -1.79 -6.39 4.06
N LEU A 26 -2.35 -6.01 2.91
CA LEU A 26 -2.35 -4.61 2.47
C LEU A 26 -3.16 -3.70 3.41
N ILE A 27 -4.34 -4.12 3.87
CA ILE A 27 -5.13 -3.32 4.84
C ILE A 27 -4.38 -3.15 6.16
N THR A 28 -3.76 -4.22 6.67
CA THR A 28 -3.01 -4.17 7.93
C THR A 28 -1.75 -3.30 7.78
N ALA A 29 -1.05 -3.40 6.64
CA ALA A 29 0.12 -2.60 6.33
C ALA A 29 -0.21 -1.10 6.18
N LEU A 30 -1.34 -0.77 5.54
CA LEU A 30 -1.82 0.61 5.43
C LEU A 30 -2.31 1.16 6.79
N GLY A 31 -2.77 0.30 7.69
CA GLY A 31 -3.35 0.68 8.99
C GLY A 31 -4.72 1.35 8.89
N MET A 32 -5.29 1.40 7.69
CA MET A 32 -6.61 1.96 7.38
C MET A 32 -7.23 1.23 6.19
N ILE A 33 -8.54 1.39 6.03
CA ILE A 33 -9.28 0.90 4.88
C ILE A 33 -9.39 2.06 3.89
N PRO A 34 -8.87 1.95 2.66
CA PRO A 34 -9.05 2.97 1.62
C PRO A 34 -10.53 3.18 1.28
N ASP A 35 -10.90 4.39 0.88
CA ASP A 35 -12.25 4.66 0.37
C ASP A 35 -12.44 4.08 -1.06
N GLU A 36 -13.70 3.89 -1.48
CA GLU A 36 -13.99 3.46 -2.84
C GLU A 36 -13.47 4.47 -3.88
N GLY A 37 -12.60 3.99 -4.78
CA GLY A 37 -11.95 4.82 -5.79
C GLY A 37 -10.64 5.46 -5.33
N GLU A 38 -10.31 5.39 -4.04
CA GLU A 38 -9.00 5.78 -3.52
C GLU A 38 -7.97 4.67 -3.79
N LYS A 39 -6.79 5.08 -4.27
CA LYS A 39 -5.67 4.17 -4.54
C LYS A 39 -4.52 4.50 -3.62
N LEU A 40 -4.37 3.72 -2.55
CA LEU A 40 -3.25 3.81 -1.64
C LEU A 40 -2.21 2.77 -2.00
N SER A 41 -0.94 3.15 -1.87
CA SER A 41 0.20 2.27 -2.11
C SER A 41 0.99 2.00 -0.83
N PHE A 42 1.61 0.83 -0.78
CA PHE A 42 2.52 0.41 0.27
C PHE A 42 3.73 -0.26 -0.35
N ASP A 43 4.91 0.23 0.00
CA ASP A 43 6.19 -0.28 -0.49
C ASP A 43 6.80 -1.23 0.55
N VAL A 44 7.24 -2.39 0.09
CA VAL A 44 7.91 -3.42 0.88
C VAL A 44 8.98 -4.10 0.03
N ASP A 45 10.21 -4.08 0.52
CA ASP A 45 11.38 -4.58 -0.21
C ASP A 45 11.46 -4.02 -1.63
N ASN A 46 11.36 -4.87 -2.64
CA ASN A 46 11.37 -4.51 -4.06
C ASN A 46 9.96 -4.53 -4.68
N ILE A 47 8.91 -4.40 -3.88
CA ILE A 47 7.51 -4.52 -4.31
C ILE A 47 6.69 -3.32 -3.83
N THR A 48 5.93 -2.71 -4.74
CA THR A 48 4.84 -1.78 -4.39
C THR A 48 3.49 -2.48 -4.56
N LEU A 49 2.70 -2.49 -3.49
CA LEU A 49 1.32 -2.97 -3.48
C LEU A 49 0.37 -1.77 -3.53
N VAL A 50 -0.64 -1.80 -4.43
CA VAL A 50 -1.62 -0.72 -4.58
C VAL A 50 -3.04 -1.26 -4.49
N SER A 51 -3.90 -0.60 -3.70
CA SER A 51 -5.34 -0.87 -3.64
C SER A 51 -6.02 -0.43 -4.94
N GLU A 52 -6.04 -1.30 -5.94
CA GLU A 52 -6.49 -0.95 -7.30
C GLU A 52 -8.02 -0.81 -7.40
N GLU A 53 -8.75 -1.69 -6.72
CA GLU A 53 -10.21 -1.75 -6.74
C GLU A 53 -10.77 -2.18 -5.38
N MET A 54 -11.74 -1.41 -4.89
CA MET A 54 -12.43 -1.59 -3.61
C MET A 54 -13.92 -1.82 -3.85
N GLU A 55 -14.56 -2.62 -3.00
CA GLU A 55 -16.02 -2.74 -2.87
C GLU A 55 -16.37 -2.65 -1.38
N GLY A 56 -16.91 -1.51 -0.97
CA GLY A 56 -17.01 -1.11 0.43
C GLY A 56 -15.65 -1.18 1.11
N SER A 57 -15.57 -1.97 2.19
CA SER A 57 -14.33 -2.18 2.94
C SER A 57 -13.44 -3.30 2.40
N ARG A 58 -13.82 -3.95 1.29
CA ARG A 58 -13.13 -5.12 0.76
C ARG A 58 -12.28 -4.74 -0.43
N ILE A 59 -11.00 -5.14 -0.39
CA ILE A 59 -10.13 -5.09 -1.57
C ILE A 59 -10.57 -6.18 -2.56
N LEU A 60 -10.95 -5.77 -3.78
CA LEU A 60 -11.23 -6.68 -4.89
C LEU A 60 -9.98 -6.97 -5.71
N LYS A 61 -9.12 -5.96 -5.89
CA LYS A 61 -7.93 -6.06 -6.73
C LYS A 61 -6.75 -5.32 -6.13
N ILE A 62 -5.61 -5.98 -6.16
CA ILE A 62 -4.31 -5.40 -5.80
C ILE A 62 -3.48 -5.33 -7.08
N ARG A 63 -2.91 -4.16 -7.35
CA ARG A 63 -1.85 -4.01 -8.35
C ARG A 63 -0.51 -4.16 -7.64
N VAL A 64 0.36 -4.97 -8.23
CA VAL A 64 1.70 -5.25 -7.72
C VAL A 64 2.71 -4.76 -8.74
N ILE A 65 3.71 -4.00 -8.30
CA ILE A 65 4.80 -3.49 -9.12
C ILE A 65 6.09 -4.04 -8.54
N PHE A 66 6.87 -4.75 -9.35
CA PHE A 66 8.18 -5.27 -8.96
C PHE A 66 9.26 -4.33 -9.47
N HIS A 67 10.16 -3.94 -8.58
CA HIS A 67 11.31 -3.10 -8.86
C HIS A 67 12.58 -3.95 -8.90
N ASP A 68 13.56 -3.52 -9.68
CA ASP A 68 14.87 -4.15 -9.64
C ASP A 68 15.56 -3.81 -8.30
N PRO A 69 16.28 -4.77 -7.68
CA PRO A 69 16.89 -4.59 -6.36
C PRO A 69 18.00 -3.51 -6.32
N GLU A 70 18.39 -2.95 -7.47
CA GLU A 70 19.33 -1.83 -7.55
C GLU A 70 18.66 -0.44 -7.45
N GLU A 71 17.32 -0.34 -7.48
CA GLU A 71 16.60 0.95 -7.50
C GLU A 71 16.02 1.40 -6.13
N THR A 72 15.97 0.56 -5.11
CA THR A 72 15.29 0.87 -3.83
C THR A 72 16.13 1.62 -2.79
N GLU A 73 17.37 2.01 -3.11
CA GLU A 73 18.23 2.79 -2.19
C GLU A 73 17.96 4.31 -2.19
N ALA A 74 16.99 4.80 -2.94
CA ALA A 74 16.63 6.22 -2.93
C ALA A 74 15.12 6.42 -3.12
N GLU A 75 14.39 6.76 -2.05
CA GLU A 75 13.66 8.03 -1.87
C GLU A 75 13.26 8.22 -0.39
N PRO A 76 13.71 9.30 0.30
CA PRO A 76 13.34 9.57 1.69
C PRO A 76 11.91 10.13 1.80
N GLU A 77 11.32 9.91 2.98
CA GLU A 77 9.94 10.12 3.44
C GLU A 77 9.35 11.56 3.33
N GLU A 78 9.87 12.44 2.47
CA GLU A 78 9.51 13.86 2.44
C GLU A 78 8.17 14.17 1.73
N GLU A 79 7.74 13.37 0.76
CA GLU A 79 6.47 13.65 0.04
C GLU A 79 5.22 13.42 0.89
N ARG A 80 5.26 12.50 1.87
CA ARG A 80 4.12 12.27 2.78
C ARG A 80 3.81 13.46 3.69
N ARG A 81 4.77 14.37 3.89
CA ARG A 81 4.58 15.58 4.69
C ARG A 81 3.98 16.75 3.90
N TYR A 82 4.12 16.74 2.57
CA TYR A 82 3.57 17.82 1.73
C TYR A 82 2.05 17.71 1.55
N PHE A 83 1.51 16.48 1.44
CA PHE A 83 0.06 16.29 1.29
C PHE A 83 -0.76 16.69 2.51
N ARG A 84 -0.22 16.57 3.73
CA ARG A 84 -0.94 17.01 4.94
C ARG A 84 -0.96 18.54 5.08
N LYS A 85 0.06 19.23 4.57
CA LYS A 85 0.23 20.66 4.82
C LYS A 85 -0.63 21.54 3.92
N GLU A 86 -0.93 21.10 2.69
CA GLU A 86 -1.73 21.92 1.75
C GLU A 86 -3.23 21.98 2.07
N PHE A 87 -3.78 21.07 2.88
CA PHE A 87 -5.20 21.07 3.24
C PHE A 87 -5.53 21.76 4.57
N GLU A 88 -4.54 22.11 5.40
CA GLU A 88 -4.78 22.75 6.70
C GLU A 88 -4.79 24.29 6.67
N ASP A 89 -4.37 24.92 5.56
CA ASP A 89 -4.24 26.39 5.48
C ASP A 89 -5.42 27.13 4.82
N ASP A 90 -6.49 26.46 4.39
CA ASP A 90 -7.67 27.09 3.77
C ASP A 90 -8.87 27.22 4.73
N GLU A 91 -8.63 27.73 5.94
CA GLU A 91 -9.70 28.33 6.76
C GLU A 91 -9.75 29.85 6.52
N PRO A 92 -10.85 30.41 5.98
CA PRO A 92 -11.00 31.86 5.86
C PRO A 92 -11.21 32.44 7.26
N ARG A 93 -10.17 33.09 7.80
CA ARG A 93 -10.28 33.92 9.01
C ARG A 93 -11.26 35.06 8.73
N ARG A 94 -12.36 35.08 9.49
CA ARG A 94 -13.33 36.19 9.55
C ARG A 94 -12.70 37.48 10.06
#